data_AF-A0A7J6TTQ0-F1
#
_entry.id   AF-A0A7J6TTQ0-F1
#
_cell.length_a   1.000
_cell.length_b   1.000
_cell.length_c   1.000
_cell.angle_alpha   90.00
_cell.angle_beta   90.00
_cell.angle_gamma   90.00
#
_symmetry.space_group_name_H-M   'P 1'
#
loop_
_entity.id
_entity.type
_entity.pdbx_description
1 polymer ?
#
loop_
_entity_poly.entity_id
_entity_poly.type
_entity_poly.pdbx_seq_one_letter_code
_entity_poly.pdbx_strand_id
1 'polypeptide(L)'
;MPLSTANPSRRYIDAAEDLSAPGRYINDCRNSNYHNVRFDKRPQEGRAVVIATREINEGCELFADYGVLYWAGWRLMHPGQRSAKLS
;
A
#
# COMPACT_ATOMS: atom_id res chain seq x y z
N MET A 1 -36.53 1.20 -11.55
CA MET A 1 -35.34 1.06 -10.69
C MET A 1 -34.15 1.62 -11.46
N PRO A 2 -33.65 2.85 -11.21
CA PRO A 2 -32.45 3.29 -11.89
C PRO A 2 -31.23 2.65 -11.21
N LEU A 3 -30.43 1.95 -12.00
CA LEU A 3 -29.11 1.45 -11.64
C LEU A 3 -28.21 2.65 -11.36
N SER A 4 -27.60 2.70 -10.17
CA SER A 4 -26.61 3.70 -9.78
C SER A 4 -25.42 3.64 -10.74
N THR A 5 -25.26 4.66 -11.58
CA THR A 5 -24.13 4.85 -12.52
C THR A 5 -22.98 5.62 -11.90
N ALA A 6 -22.78 5.54 -10.58
CA ALA A 6 -21.58 6.08 -9.98
C ALA A 6 -20.38 5.17 -10.31
N ASN A 7 -19.77 5.40 -11.47
CA ASN A 7 -18.39 5.01 -11.73
C ASN A 7 -17.57 5.59 -10.57
N PRO A 8 -17.01 4.78 -9.65
CA PRO A 8 -16.29 5.33 -8.51
C PRO A 8 -15.07 6.06 -9.07
N SER A 9 -15.16 7.39 -9.10
CA SER A 9 -14.12 8.27 -9.63
C SER A 9 -12.78 7.82 -9.05
N ARG A 10 -11.81 7.47 -9.91
CA ARG A 10 -10.43 7.21 -9.46
C ARG A 10 -9.94 8.48 -8.77
N ARG A 11 -9.80 8.43 -7.45
CA ARG A 11 -9.28 9.53 -6.62
C ARG A 11 -7.86 9.20 -6.22
N TYR A 12 -7.05 10.26 -6.14
CA TYR A 12 -5.67 10.20 -5.70
C TYR A 12 -5.52 11.10 -4.48
N ILE A 13 -4.69 10.68 -3.53
CA ILE A 13 -4.31 11.47 -2.37
C ILE A 13 -2.81 11.69 -2.51
N ASP A 14 -2.40 12.95 -2.58
CA ASP A 14 -0.99 13.34 -2.54
C ASP A 14 -0.71 13.95 -1.16
N ALA A 15 0.12 13.25 -0.39
CA ALA A 15 0.55 13.67 0.94
C ALA A 15 2.02 14.11 0.95
N ALA A 16 2.60 14.50 -0.20
CA ALA A 16 4.01 14.87 -0.31
C ALA A 16 4.40 16.00 0.66
N GLU A 17 3.54 17.00 0.87
CA GLU A 17 3.83 18.13 1.77
C GLU A 17 3.08 18.06 3.11
N ASP A 18 2.22 17.07 3.30
CA ASP A 18 1.37 16.94 4.49
C ASP A 18 2.07 16.12 5.58
N LEU A 19 2.76 16.79 6.50
CA LEU A 19 3.43 16.17 7.64
C LEU A 19 2.45 15.57 8.66
N SER A 20 1.16 15.90 8.59
CA SER A 20 0.12 15.33 9.46
C SER A 20 -0.35 13.95 9.01
N ALA A 21 0.10 13.48 7.84
CA ALA A 21 -0.25 12.19 7.27
C ALA A 21 0.87 11.15 7.52
N PRO A 22 0.93 10.47 8.70
CA PRO A 22 2.03 9.56 9.03
C PRO A 22 2.17 8.39 8.05
N GLY A 23 1.09 8.01 7.36
CA GLY A 23 1.10 6.97 6.33
C GLY A 23 2.06 7.25 5.17
N ARG A 24 2.46 8.51 4.93
CA ARG A 24 3.43 8.88 3.88
C ARG A 24 4.84 8.35 4.12
N TYR A 25 5.17 7.99 5.35
CA TYR A 25 6.49 7.50 5.74
C TYR A 25 6.56 5.97 5.76
N ILE A 26 5.46 5.26 5.48
CA ILE A 26 5.45 3.80 5.44
C ILE A 26 6.16 3.35 4.17
N ASN A 27 7.27 2.64 4.35
CA ASN A 27 8.07 2.12 3.25
C ASN A 27 7.38 0.93 2.58
N ASP A 28 7.66 0.74 1.30
CA ASP A 28 7.43 -0.51 0.60
C ASP A 28 8.63 -1.45 0.82
N CYS A 29 8.40 -2.73 1.13
CA CYS A 29 9.50 -3.69 1.25
C CYS A 29 9.64 -4.54 -0.02
N ARG A 30 10.87 -4.68 -0.50
CA ARG A 30 11.23 -5.58 -1.62
C ARG A 30 11.06 -7.07 -1.28
N ASN A 31 11.06 -7.40 0.01
CA ASN A 31 10.83 -8.75 0.48
C ASN A 31 9.44 -8.82 1.13
N SER A 32 8.52 -9.51 0.45
CA SER A 32 7.12 -9.64 0.86
C SER A 32 6.93 -10.29 2.22
N ASN A 33 7.92 -11.02 2.73
CA ASN A 33 7.85 -11.61 4.07
C ASN A 33 7.87 -10.56 5.19
N TYR A 34 8.26 -9.31 4.88
CA TYR A 34 8.27 -8.21 5.84
C TYR A 34 7.02 -7.34 5.80
N HIS A 35 6.13 -7.49 4.81
CA HIS A 35 4.88 -6.73 4.79
C HIS A 35 4.04 -7.00 6.04
N ASN A 36 3.55 -5.95 6.68
CA ASN A 36 2.76 -6.06 7.92
C ASN A 36 1.59 -5.06 8.01
N VAL A 37 1.45 -4.17 7.01
CA VAL A 37 0.31 -3.26 6.89
C VAL A 37 -0.18 -3.18 5.44
N ARG A 38 -1.42 -2.73 5.25
CA ARG A 38 -1.99 -2.40 3.94
C ARG A 38 -2.79 -1.11 4.00
N PHE A 39 -2.92 -0.42 2.86
CA PHE A 39 -3.81 0.73 2.73
C PHE A 39 -5.23 0.28 2.36
N ASP A 40 -6.20 0.52 3.25
CA ASP A 40 -7.62 0.41 2.97
C ASP A 40 -8.11 1.75 2.37
N LYS A 41 -8.24 1.77 1.04
CA LYS A 41 -8.59 2.95 0.26
C LYS A 41 -10.10 3.17 0.26
N ARG A 42 -10.55 4.32 0.76
CA ARG A 42 -11.98 4.69 0.88
C ARG A 42 -12.26 5.94 0.05
N PRO A 43 -12.38 5.81 -1.29
CA PRO A 43 -12.51 6.97 -2.17
C PRO A 43 -13.78 7.79 -1.91
N GLN A 44 -14.87 7.14 -1.48
CA GLN A 44 -16.13 7.82 -1.10
C GLN A 44 -15.96 8.71 0.13
N GLU A 45 -15.06 8.32 1.03
CA GLU A 45 -14.74 9.07 2.26
C GLU A 45 -13.55 10.03 2.06
N GLY A 46 -12.91 10.02 0.88
CA GLY A 46 -11.75 10.86 0.60
C GLY A 46 -10.52 10.54 1.44
N ARG A 47 -10.38 9.30 1.92
CA ARG A 47 -9.24 8.90 2.79
C ARG A 47 -8.72 7.50 2.47
N ALA A 48 -7.53 7.21 2.96
CA ALA A 48 -7.00 5.87 3.08
C ALA A 48 -6.57 5.64 4.53
N VAL A 49 -6.88 4.47 5.08
CA VAL A 49 -6.47 4.09 6.43
C VAL A 49 -5.45 2.95 6.37
N VAL A 50 -4.50 2.96 7.29
CA VAL A 50 -3.49 1.91 7.41
C VAL A 50 -4.03 0.82 8.32
N ILE A 51 -4.06 -0.41 7.84
CA ILE A 51 -4.58 -1.57 8.56
C ILE A 51 -3.44 -2.58 8.73
N ALA A 52 -3.21 -3.03 9.96
CA ALA A 52 -2.29 -4.13 10.25
C ALA A 52 -2.80 -5.44 9.62
N THR A 53 -1.91 -6.21 9.00
CA THR A 53 -2.23 -7.51 8.39
C THR A 53 -1.73 -8.69 9.23
N ARG A 54 -0.94 -8.40 10.27
CA ARG A 54 -0.44 -9.33 11.28
C ARG A 54 -0.09 -8.55 12.55
N GLU A 55 0.29 -9.26 13.61
CA GLU A 55 0.81 -8.66 14.84
C GLU A 55 2.08 -7.82 14.56
N ILE A 56 2.17 -6.66 15.21
CA ILE A 56 3.29 -5.71 15.09
C ILE A 56 3.83 -5.49 16.49
N ASN A 57 5.05 -5.97 16.73
CA ASN A 57 5.74 -5.80 18.00
C ASN A 57 6.42 -4.43 18.07
N GLU A 58 6.72 -3.98 19.29
CA GLU A 58 7.50 -2.77 19.51
C GLU A 58 8.83 -2.82 18.75
N GLY A 59 9.22 -1.69 18.15
CA GLY A 59 10.44 -1.57 17.36
C GLY A 59 10.38 -2.16 15.95
N CYS A 60 9.29 -2.83 15.56
CA CYS A 60 9.11 -3.30 14.19
C CYS A 60 8.73 -2.15 13.25
N GLU A 61 9.44 -2.04 12.12
CA GLU A 61 9.10 -1.11 11.05
C GLU A 61 7.81 -1.55 10.31
N LEU A 62 7.03 -0.57 9.85
CA LEU A 62 5.83 -0.81 9.05
C LEU A 62 6.19 -0.91 7.56
N PHE A 63 5.79 -2.01 6.92
CA PHE A 63 5.98 -2.24 5.50
C PHE A 63 4.65 -2.49 4.79
N ALA A 64 4.35 -1.67 3.79
CA ALA A 64 3.11 -1.73 3.04
C ALA A 64 3.07 -2.91 2.05
N ASP A 65 1.96 -3.63 2.07
CA ASP A 65 1.55 -4.54 1.00
C ASP A 65 0.56 -3.85 0.04
N TYR A 66 0.95 -3.72 -1.22
CA TYR A 66 0.09 -3.22 -2.31
C TYR A 66 -0.73 -4.32 -3.00
N GLY A 67 -0.58 -5.57 -2.55
CA GLY A 67 -1.30 -6.74 -3.04
C GLY A 67 -0.61 -7.44 -4.21
N VAL A 68 -1.00 -8.71 -4.42
CA VAL A 68 -0.39 -9.63 -5.38
C VAL A 68 -0.32 -9.04 -6.80
N LEU A 69 -1.36 -8.34 -7.25
CA LEU A 69 -1.42 -7.78 -8.60
C LEU A 69 -0.41 -6.64 -8.81
N TYR A 70 -0.22 -5.79 -7.80
CA TYR A 70 0.78 -4.72 -7.87
C TYR A 70 2.18 -5.32 -8.01
N TRP A 71 2.51 -6.30 -7.15
CA TRP A 71 3.81 -6.95 -7.17
C TRP A 71 4.05 -7.78 -8.43
N ALA A 72 3.01 -8.42 -8.97
CA ALA A 72 3.07 -9.11 -10.27
C ALA A 72 3.37 -8.13 -11.40
N GLY A 73 2.68 -6.99 -11.45
CA GLY A 73 2.95 -5.91 -12.40
C GLY A 73 4.37 -5.35 -12.25
N TRP A 74 4.83 -5.13 -11.02
CA TRP A 74 6.19 -4.66 -10.76
C TRP A 74 7.26 -5.64 -11.30
N ARG A 75 7.09 -6.94 -11.07
CA ARG A 75 7.99 -8.00 -11.60
C ARG A 75 7.99 -8.07 -13.12
N LEU A 76 6.84 -7.86 -13.76
CA LEU A 76 6.73 -7.79 -15.21
C LEU A 76 7.46 -6.57 -15.78
N MET A 77 7.38 -5.42 -15.11
CA MET A 77 8.03 -4.18 -15.54
C MET A 77 9.55 -4.15 -15.25
N HIS A 78 10.03 -4.96 -14.30
CA HIS A 78 11.45 -5.01 -13.90
C HIS A 78 12.01 -6.44 -13.99
N PRO A 79 12.09 -7.03 -15.19
CA PRO A 79 12.62 -8.38 -15.35
C PRO A 79 14.11 -8.43 -14.94
N GLY A 80 14.47 -9.37 -14.06
CA GLY A 80 15.87 -9.62 -13.65
C GLY A 80 16.31 -9.00 -12.32
N GLN A 81 15.53 -8.13 -11.69
CA GLN A 81 15.79 -7.70 -10.31
C GLN A 81 15.43 -8.82 -9.33
N ARG A 82 16.44 -9.52 -8.80
CA ARG A 82 16.27 -10.47 -7.69
C ARG A 82 15.94 -9.67 -6.42
N SER A 83 14.88 -10.04 -5.69
CA SER A 83 14.68 -9.56 -4.31
C SER A 83 15.96 -9.85 -3.54
N ALA A 84 16.53 -8.82 -2.91
CA ALA A 84 17.74 -8.95 -2.13
C ALA A 84 17.56 -10.09 -1.12
N LYS A 85 18.37 -11.15 -1.26
CA LYS A 85 18.61 -12.07 -0.16
C LYS A 85 19.46 -11.29 0.84
N LEU A 86 18.84 -10.84 1.93
CA LEU A 86 19.59 -10.48 3.11
C LEU A 86 20.06 -11.80 3.73
N SER A 87 21.38 -11.97 3.75
CA SER A 87 22.16 -13.04 4.38
C SER A 87 21.97 -13.05 5.89
#